data_AF-A0A0P8Z7Z0-F1
#
_entry.id   AF-A0A0P8Z7Z0-F1
#
_cell.length_a   1.000
_cell.length_b   1.000
_cell.length_c   1.000
_cell.angle_alpha   90.00
_cell.angle_beta   90.00
_cell.angle_gamma   90.00
#
_symmetry.space_group_name_H-M   'P 1'
#
loop_
_entity.id
_entity.type
_entity.pdbx_description
1 polymer ?
#
loop_
_entity_poly.entity_id
_entity_poly.type
_entity_poly.pdbx_seq_one_letter_code
_entity_poly.pdbx_strand_id
1 'polypeptide(L)'
;MKLILVVLVVGLLTWKFSPELQSWAEAQLSYPKGASAFATAPKPVSTPFKCDGREYCSQMNSCAEAKNFLQNCPGMKMDGDSDGIPCETQWCR
;
A
#
# COMPACT_ATOMS: atom_id res chain seq x y z
N MET A 1 53.26 30.39 -11.63
CA MET A 1 53.64 29.58 -10.44
C MET A 1 52.48 29.36 -9.45
N LYS A 2 51.60 30.35 -9.20
CA LYS A 2 50.41 30.19 -8.32
C LYS A 2 49.40 29.14 -8.79
N LEU A 3 49.17 29.02 -10.11
CA LEU A 3 48.19 28.09 -10.68
C LEU A 3 48.56 26.61 -10.48
N ILE A 4 49.86 26.30 -10.48
CA ILE A 4 50.35 24.93 -10.25
C ILE A 4 50.04 24.49 -8.82
N LEU A 5 50.21 25.39 -7.84
CA LEU A 5 49.85 25.13 -6.45
C LEU A 5 48.34 24.92 -6.29
N VAL A 6 47.51 25.68 -7.00
CA VAL A 6 46.05 25.52 -6.95
C VAL A 6 45.63 24.16 -7.50
N VAL A 7 46.18 23.73 -8.64
CA VAL A 7 45.84 22.42 -9.23
C VAL A 7 46.30 21.26 -8.33
N LEU A 8 47.48 21.35 -7.71
CA LEU A 8 47.96 20.32 -6.77
C LEU A 8 47.09 20.23 -5.51
N VAL A 9 46.66 21.37 -4.96
CA VAL A 9 45.77 21.39 -3.78
C VAL A 9 44.40 20.82 -4.12
N VAL A 10 43.82 21.20 -5.26
CA VAL A 10 42.52 20.67 -5.71
C VAL A 10 42.60 19.16 -5.98
N GLY A 11 43.65 18.69 -6.66
CA GLY A 11 43.85 17.27 -6.93
C GLY A 11 43.97 16.42 -5.66
N LEU A 12 44.69 16.91 -4.64
CA LEU A 12 44.81 16.23 -3.34
C LEU A 12 43.48 16.20 -2.57
N LEU A 13 42.69 17.28 -2.64
CA LEU A 13 41.36 17.35 -2.02
C LEU A 13 40.37 16.38 -2.68
N THR A 14 40.36 16.32 -4.01
CA THR A 14 39.52 15.35 -4.74
C THR A 14 39.92 13.91 -4.46
N TRP A 15 41.22 13.61 -4.29
CA TRP A 15 41.69 12.28 -3.95
C TRP A 15 41.27 11.85 -2.54
N LYS A 16 41.27 12.77 -1.57
CA LYS A 16 40.85 12.48 -0.18
C LYS A 16 39.34 12.28 -0.03
N PHE A 17 38.51 12.84 -0.92
CA PHE A 17 37.05 12.78 -0.83
C PHE A 17 36.42 11.62 -1.64
N SER A 18 37.21 10.93 -2.46
CA SER A 18 36.73 9.83 -3.31
C SER A 18 36.32 8.52 -2.60
N PRO A 19 36.90 8.09 -1.45
CA PRO A 19 36.57 6.77 -0.89
C PRO A 19 35.20 6.69 -0.21
N GLU A 20 34.60 7.82 0.16
CA GLU A 20 33.28 7.87 0.83
C GLU A 20 32.10 7.71 -0.14
N LEU A 21 32.32 7.94 -1.45
CA LEU A 21 31.28 7.77 -2.47
C LEU A 21 31.18 6.34 -3.03
N GLN A 22 32.09 5.42 -2.71
CA GLN A 22 31.99 4.04 -3.19
C GLN A 22 31.13 3.15 -2.27
N SER A 23 31.08 3.46 -0.98
CA SER A 23 30.34 2.68 0.02
C SER A 23 28.82 2.77 -0.15
N TRP A 24 28.26 3.91 -0.57
CA TRP A 24 26.82 4.01 -0.84
C TRP A 24 26.39 3.33 -2.16
N ALA A 25 27.29 3.24 -3.14
CA ALA A 25 27.01 2.61 -4.43
C ALA A 25 26.91 1.08 -4.32
N GLU A 26 27.76 0.44 -3.52
CA GLU A 26 27.70 -1.01 -3.30
C GLU A 26 26.54 -1.43 -2.36
N ALA A 27 26.13 -0.55 -1.46
CA ALA A 27 24.99 -0.79 -0.56
C ALA A 27 23.64 -0.87 -1.31
N GLN A 28 23.51 -0.22 -2.47
CA GLN A 28 22.29 -0.27 -3.28
C GLN A 28 22.24 -1.49 -4.22
N LEU A 29 23.38 -2.11 -4.55
CA LEU A 29 23.42 -3.28 -5.42
C LEU A 29 23.31 -4.62 -4.68
N SER A 30 23.49 -4.61 -3.35
CA SER A 30 23.46 -5.81 -2.50
C SER A 30 22.14 -6.02 -1.76
N TYR A 31 21.15 -5.14 -1.95
CA TYR A 31 19.80 -5.37 -1.42
C TYR A 31 18.98 -6.13 -2.47
N PRO A 32 18.67 -7.42 -2.27
CA PRO A 32 17.60 -8.03 -3.04
C PRO A 32 16.32 -7.29 -2.65
N LYS A 33 15.86 -6.40 -3.51
CA LYS A 33 14.50 -5.85 -3.49
C LYS A 33 13.55 -6.99 -3.86
N GLY A 34 13.42 -7.94 -2.94
CA GLY A 34 12.88 -9.27 -3.21
C GLY A 34 12.61 -10.03 -1.92
N ALA A 35 12.08 -9.35 -0.91
CA ALA A 35 11.35 -9.98 0.18
C ALA A 35 10.41 -8.94 0.79
N SER A 36 9.42 -8.51 0.00
CA SER A 36 8.16 -8.09 0.60
C SER A 36 7.59 -9.35 1.24
N ALA A 37 8.00 -9.61 2.47
CA ALA A 37 7.38 -10.61 3.31
C ALA A 37 5.89 -10.29 3.27
N PHE A 38 5.14 -11.23 2.71
CA PHE A 38 3.70 -11.27 2.84
C PHE A 38 3.39 -11.04 4.32
N ALA A 39 2.98 -9.83 4.68
CA ALA A 39 2.02 -9.69 5.74
C ALA A 39 0.75 -10.32 5.18
N THR A 40 0.65 -11.65 5.28
CA THR A 40 -0.63 -12.32 5.25
C THR A 40 -1.37 -11.75 6.45
N ALA A 41 -2.02 -10.61 6.25
CA ALA A 41 -3.15 -10.24 7.09
C ALA A 41 -3.99 -11.51 7.20
N PRO A 42 -4.35 -11.96 8.41
CA PRO A 42 -5.20 -13.13 8.54
C PRO A 42 -6.40 -12.88 7.63
N LYS A 43 -6.49 -13.62 6.52
CA LYS A 43 -7.69 -13.62 5.71
C LYS A 43 -8.79 -13.96 6.70
N PRO A 44 -9.79 -13.09 6.93
CA PRO A 44 -10.90 -13.47 7.80
C PRO A 44 -11.38 -14.79 7.22
N VAL A 45 -11.33 -15.84 8.05
CA VAL A 45 -11.83 -17.16 7.69
C VAL A 45 -13.21 -16.89 7.12
N SER A 46 -13.38 -17.08 5.81
CA SER A 46 -14.67 -16.86 5.15
C SER A 46 -15.63 -17.83 5.83
N THR A 47 -16.37 -17.32 6.80
CA THR A 47 -17.59 -17.96 7.23
C THR A 47 -18.40 -18.18 5.96
N PRO A 48 -19.04 -19.35 5.80
CA PRO A 48 -19.85 -19.61 4.62
C PRO A 48 -20.90 -18.49 4.51
N PHE A 49 -20.63 -17.57 3.58
CA PHE A 49 -21.42 -16.38 3.39
C PHE A 49 -22.70 -16.82 2.69
N LYS A 50 -23.82 -16.72 3.40
CA LYS A 50 -25.13 -17.11 2.90
C LYS A 50 -25.98 -15.86 2.78
N CYS A 51 -26.64 -15.74 1.65
CA CYS A 51 -27.72 -14.79 1.49
C CYS A 51 -28.88 -15.26 2.35
N ASP A 52 -29.06 -14.61 3.50
CA ASP A 52 -30.07 -14.91 4.50
C ASP A 52 -31.38 -14.12 4.29
N GLY A 53 -31.50 -13.43 3.14
CA GLY A 53 -32.69 -12.67 2.76
C GLY A 53 -32.70 -11.22 3.23
N ARG A 54 -31.59 -10.72 3.80
CA ARG A 54 -31.45 -9.31 4.16
C ARG A 54 -31.18 -8.46 2.92
N GLU A 55 -32.06 -7.48 2.66
CA GLU A 55 -31.97 -6.60 1.48
C GLU A 55 -31.69 -5.12 1.83
N TYR A 56 -31.81 -4.74 3.11
CA TYR A 56 -31.77 -3.35 3.56
C TYR A 56 -30.66 -3.07 4.57
N CYS A 57 -30.22 -1.81 4.62
CA CYS A 57 -29.14 -1.35 5.49
C CYS A 57 -29.37 -1.52 6.99
N SER A 58 -30.61 -1.40 7.46
CA SER A 58 -30.96 -1.60 8.87
C SER A 58 -30.72 -3.02 9.36
N GLN A 59 -30.56 -3.97 8.44
CA GLN A 59 -30.31 -5.37 8.76
C GLN A 59 -28.82 -5.72 8.74
N MET A 60 -27.95 -4.84 8.26
CA MET A 60 -26.50 -5.00 8.24
C MET A 60 -25.89 -4.45 9.53
N ASN A 61 -24.66 -4.86 9.88
CA ASN A 61 -23.97 -4.34 11.07
C ASN A 61 -22.67 -3.58 10.73
N SER A 62 -22.28 -3.55 9.46
CA SER A 62 -21.06 -2.84 9.02
C SER A 62 -21.06 -2.57 7.52
N CYS A 63 -20.20 -1.62 7.11
CA CYS A 63 -20.00 -1.28 5.69
C CYS A 63 -19.42 -2.47 4.92
N ALA A 64 -18.44 -3.18 5.51
CA ALA A 64 -17.82 -4.34 4.89
C ALA A 64 -18.82 -5.50 4.70
N GLU A 65 -19.71 -5.72 5.67
CA GLU A 65 -20.80 -6.68 5.55
C GLU A 65 -21.77 -6.28 4.44
N ALA A 66 -22.26 -5.04 4.44
CA ALA A 66 -23.18 -4.53 3.41
C ALA A 66 -22.59 -4.67 2.00
N LYS A 67 -21.32 -4.33 1.81
CA LYS A 67 -20.60 -4.53 0.53
C LYS A 67 -20.51 -6.00 0.14
N ASN A 68 -20.30 -6.88 1.10
CA ASN A 68 -20.27 -8.31 0.84
C ASN A 68 -21.65 -8.80 0.36
N PHE A 69 -22.72 -8.39 1.02
CA PHE A 69 -24.10 -8.70 0.63
C PHE A 69 -24.44 -8.14 -0.76
N LEU A 70 -24.07 -6.90 -1.07
CA LEU A 70 -24.28 -6.31 -2.40
C LEU A 70 -23.60 -7.10 -3.53
N GLN A 71 -22.39 -7.61 -3.29
CA GLN A 71 -21.60 -8.32 -4.32
C GLN A 71 -21.95 -9.81 -4.45
N ASN A 72 -22.40 -10.45 -3.37
CA ASN A 72 -22.54 -11.91 -3.31
C ASN A 72 -24.00 -12.37 -3.35
N CYS A 73 -24.98 -11.47 -3.20
CA CYS A 73 -26.39 -11.81 -3.21
C CYS A 73 -27.17 -11.04 -4.28
N PRO A 74 -28.07 -11.72 -5.03
CA PRO A 74 -28.96 -11.05 -5.96
C PRO A 74 -30.08 -10.29 -5.24
N GLY A 75 -30.56 -9.20 -5.82
CA GLY A 75 -31.77 -8.50 -5.36
C GLY A 75 -31.56 -7.47 -4.25
N MET A 76 -30.33 -7.05 -3.99
CA MET A 76 -30.04 -6.09 -2.92
C MET A 76 -30.61 -4.70 -3.19
N LYS A 77 -31.26 -4.11 -2.17
CA LYS A 77 -31.94 -2.81 -2.21
C LYS A 77 -31.30 -1.77 -1.29
N MET A 78 -29.99 -1.92 -1.08
CA MET A 78 -29.20 -1.11 -0.15
C MET A 78 -28.25 -0.12 -0.84
N ASP A 79 -28.05 -0.30 -2.14
CA ASP A 79 -27.31 0.59 -3.05
C ASP A 79 -28.35 1.23 -3.97
N GLY A 80 -28.74 2.46 -3.64
CA GLY A 80 -29.88 3.15 -4.26
C GLY A 80 -29.52 3.87 -5.55
N ASP A 81 -28.29 4.37 -5.64
CA ASP A 81 -27.71 5.09 -6.76
C ASP A 81 -26.80 4.21 -7.63
N SER A 82 -26.56 2.96 -7.22
CA SER A 82 -25.79 1.95 -7.96
C SER A 82 -24.33 2.33 -8.15
N ASP A 83 -23.74 3.03 -7.18
CA ASP A 83 -22.35 3.45 -7.17
C ASP A 83 -21.41 2.35 -6.62
N GLY A 84 -21.98 1.27 -6.07
CA GLY A 84 -21.26 0.16 -5.44
C GLY A 84 -20.94 0.37 -3.96
N ILE A 85 -21.46 1.43 -3.35
CA ILE A 85 -21.33 1.78 -1.93
C ILE A 85 -22.71 1.65 -1.26
N PRO A 86 -23.03 0.47 -0.70
CA PRO A 86 -24.29 0.29 -0.01
C PRO A 86 -24.28 1.02 1.33
N CYS A 87 -25.44 1.52 1.77
CA CYS A 87 -25.63 2.01 3.14
C CYS A 87 -24.77 3.20 3.56
N GLU A 88 -24.49 4.14 2.65
CA GLU A 88 -23.73 5.38 2.89
C GLU A 88 -24.21 6.13 4.15
N THR A 89 -25.52 6.23 4.34
CA THR A 89 -26.10 6.98 5.47
C THR A 89 -25.91 6.32 6.83
N GLN A 90 -25.68 5.01 6.91
CA GLN A 90 -25.64 4.26 8.19
C GLN A 90 -24.28 3.66 8.48
N TRP A 91 -23.70 2.92 7.52
CA TRP A 91 -22.52 2.12 7.74
C TRP A 91 -21.28 2.62 7.00
N CYS A 92 -21.45 3.14 5.77
CA CYS A 92 -20.36 3.60 4.90
C CYS A 92 -20.27 5.14 4.87
N ARG A 93 -20.08 5.76 6.04
CA ARG A 93 -19.89 7.22 6.21
C ARG A 93 -18.42 7.64 6.10
#